data_AF-A0A7C4P250-F1
#
_entry.id   AF-A0A7C4P250-F1
#
_cell.length_a   1.000
_cell.length_b   1.000
_cell.length_c   1.000
_cell.angle_alpha   90.00
_cell.angle_beta   90.00
_cell.angle_gamma   90.00
#
_symmetry.space_group_name_H-M   'P 1'
#
loop_
_entity.id
_entity.type
_entity.pdbx_description
1 polymer ?
#
loop_
_entity_poly.entity_id
_entity_poly.type
_entity_poly.pdbx_seq_one_letter_code
_entity_poly.pdbx_strand_id
1 'polypeptide(L)' 'MKVKLFLEKMYRQGRIPQAILFYGKEGVGKREMAFELAKAMLCLKKQYPACDNCHSCKLIKDFFFNT' A
#
# COMPACT_ATOMS: atom_id res chain seq x y z
N MET A 1 2.04 -12.93 9.59
CA MET A 1 3.05 -12.01 9.01
C MET A 1 2.98 -10.67 9.76
N LYS A 2 3.98 -10.32 10.58
CA LYS A 2 3.91 -9.15 11.49
C LYS A 2 3.80 -7.79 10.75
N VAL A 3 4.38 -7.67 9.55
CA VAL A 3 4.43 -6.41 8.79
C VAL A 3 3.06 -5.95 8.30
N LYS A 4 2.22 -6.85 7.74
CA LYS A 4 0.88 -6.46 7.24
C LYS A 4 0.00 -5.86 8.34
N LEU A 5 0.03 -6.46 9.54
CA LEU A 5 -0.71 -5.98 10.71
C LEU A 5 -0.18 -4.62 11.20
N PHE A 6 1.13 -4.40 11.15
CA PHE A 6 1.73 -3.12 11.50
C PHE A 6 1.26 -2.00 10.56
N LEU A 7 1.32 -2.24 9.25
CA LEU A 7 0.88 -1.27 8.24
C LEU A 7 -0.63 -1.00 8.31
N GLU A 8 -1.44 -2.03 8.54
CA GLU A 8 -2.88 -1.88 8.74
C GLU A 8 -3.20 -1.00 9.95
N LYS A 9 -2.54 -1.24 11.09
CA LYS A 9 -2.72 -0.40 12.29
C LYS A 9 -2.31 1.03 12.04
N MET A 10 -1.14 1.24 11.42
CA MET A 10 -0.63 2.57 11.06
C MET A 10 -1.61 3.33 10.16
N TYR A 11 -2.16 2.66 9.14
CA TYR A 11 -3.18 3.21 8.25
C TYR A 11 -4.46 3.58 9.00
N ARG A 12 -5.02 2.65 9.77
CA ARG A 12 -6.28 2.88 10.51
C ARG A 12 -6.17 3.97 11.56
N GLN A 13 -4.98 4.19 12.11
CA GLN A 13 -4.71 5.27 13.05
C GLN A 13 -4.51 6.63 12.37
N GLY A 14 -4.38 6.69 11.05
CA GLY A 14 -4.05 7.92 10.32
C GLY A 14 -2.65 8.45 10.62
N ARG A 15 -1.75 7.59 11.13
CA ARG A 15 -0.41 7.97 11.61
C ARG A 15 0.66 7.47 10.65
N ILE A 16 0.58 7.91 9.39
CA ILE A 16 1.55 7.50 8.37
C ILE A 16 2.73 8.49 8.39
N PRO A 17 3.97 8.03 8.60
CA PRO A 17 5.15 8.90 8.58
C PRO A 17 5.42 9.40 7.16
N GLN A 18 6.19 10.50 7.03
CA GLN A 18 6.49 11.10 5.71
C GLN A 18 7.23 10.15 4.76
N ALA A 19 7.99 9.19 5.31
CA ALA A 19 8.79 8.24 4.56
C ALA A 19 8.82 6.88 5.27
N ILE A 20 8.83 5.80 4.48
CA ILE A 20 8.91 4.42 4.95
C ILE A 20 9.97 3.71 4.10
N LEU A 21 10.94 3.06 4.76
CA LEU A 21 11.96 2.25 4.10
C LEU A 21 11.60 0.76 4.19
N PHE A 22 11.33 0.13 3.05
CA PHE A 22 11.20 -1.31 2.95
C PHE A 22 12.56 -1.94 2.62
N TYR A 23 13.15 -2.67 3.57
CA TYR A 23 14.47 -3.31 3.40
C TYR A 23 14.39 -4.83 3.63
N GLY A 24 15.33 -5.57 3.05
CA GLY A 24 15.39 -7.03 3.16
C GLY A 24 15.93 -7.68 1.89
N LYS A 25 16.08 -9.01 1.92
CA LYS A 25 16.59 -9.82 0.80
C LYS A 25 15.80 -9.57 -0.50
N GLU A 26 16.42 -9.85 -1.64
CA GLU A 26 15.73 -9.83 -2.93
C GLU A 26 14.58 -10.85 -2.98
N GLY A 27 13.52 -10.54 -3.72
CA GLY A 27 12.35 -11.43 -3.87
C GLY A 27 11.39 -11.51 -2.68
N VAL A 28 11.63 -10.85 -1.54
CA VAL A 28 10.76 -10.94 -0.35
C VAL A 28 9.42 -10.15 -0.44
N GLY A 29 9.12 -9.52 -1.58
CA GLY A 29 7.87 -8.79 -1.76
C GLY A 29 7.87 -7.33 -1.28
N LYS A 30 9.04 -6.66 -1.23
CA LYS A 30 9.19 -5.30 -0.68
C LYS A 30 8.45 -4.25 -1.51
N ARG A 31 8.58 -4.33 -2.84
CA ARG A 31 7.98 -3.39 -3.79
C ARG A 31 6.46 -3.53 -3.78
N GLU A 32 5.99 -4.77 -3.78
CA GLU A 32 4.59 -5.17 -3.71
C GLU A 32 3.94 -4.65 -2.41
N MET A 33 4.61 -4.81 -1.27
CA MET A 33 4.09 -4.29 0.00
C MET A 33 3.98 -2.75 0.00
N ALA A 34 4.98 -2.06 -0.54
CA ALA A 34 4.96 -0.60 -0.65
C ALA A 34 3.80 -0.13 -1.54
N PHE A 35 3.55 -0.82 -2.65
CA PHE A 35 2.46 -0.51 -3.57
C PHE A 35 1.07 -0.82 -2.99
N GLU A 36 0.90 -1.92 -2.27
CA GLU A 36 -0.35 -2.23 -1.59
C GLU A 36 -0.72 -1.15 -0.56
N LEU A 37 0.28 -0.64 0.19
CA LEU A 37 0.08 0.48 1.10
C LEU A 37 -0.29 1.76 0.34
N ALA A 38 0.46 2.12 -0.72
CA ALA A 38 0.20 3.32 -1.52
C ALA A 38 -1.21 3.30 -2.14
N LYS A 39 -1.63 2.14 -2.66
CA LYS A 39 -2.98 1.93 -3.20
C LYS A 39 -4.06 2.13 -2.14
N ALA A 40 -3.85 1.64 -0.92
CA ALA A 40 -4.78 1.86 0.19
C ALA A 40 -4.83 3.34 0.63
N MET A 41 -3.69 4.05 0.64
CA MET A 41 -3.61 5.49 0.95
C MET A 41 -4.42 6.36 -0.02
N LEU A 42 -4.40 5.99 -1.30
CA LEU A 42 -5.10 6.74 -2.36
C LEU A 42 -6.51 6.21 -2.65
N CYS A 43 -6.94 5.15 -1.96
CA CYS A 43 -8.27 4.56 -2.12
C CYS A 43 -9.37 5.55 -1.70
N LEU A 44 -10.29 5.88 -2.61
CA LEU A 44 -11.40 6.80 -2.34
C LEU A 44 -12.37 6.26 -1.27
N LYS A 45 -12.43 4.93 -1.10
CA LYS A 45 -13.24 4.29 -0.05
C LYS A 45 -12.55 4.23 1.31
N LYS A 46 -11.33 4.77 1.44
CA LYS A 46 -10.54 4.80 2.69
C LYS A 46 -10.44 3.43 3.37
N GLN A 47 -10.16 2.40 2.57
CA GLN A 47 -10.10 1.01 2.99
C GLN A 47 -8.67 0.47 2.93
N TYR A 48 -8.33 -0.41 3.88
CA TYR A 48 -7.12 -1.23 3.88
C TYR A 48 -7.50 -2.70 4.06
N PRO A 49 -7.20 -3.61 3.11
CA PRO A 49 -6.61 -3.35 1.78
C PRO A 49 -7.47 -2.41 0.92
N ALA A 50 -6.89 -1.88 -0.16
CA ALA A 50 -7.60 -1.01 -1.08
C ALA A 50 -8.83 -1.72 -1.68
N CYS A 51 -9.85 -0.96 -2.08
CA CYS A 51 -11.12 -1.54 -2.52
C CYS A 51 -11.12 -2.08 -3.95
N ASP A 52 -10.03 -1.84 -4.70
CA ASP A 52 -9.79 -2.27 -6.09
C ASP A 52 -10.81 -1.88 -7.16
N ASN A 53 -11.88 -1.16 -6.81
CA ASN A 53 -12.96 -0.81 -7.73
C ASN A 53 -13.18 0.70 -7.92
N CYS A 54 -12.60 1.56 -7.07
CA CYS A 54 -12.73 3.01 -7.24
C CYS A 54 -11.80 3.54 -8.35
N HIS A 55 -12.11 4.73 -8.88
CA HIS A 55 -11.34 5.34 -9.97
C HIS A 55 -9.84 5.46 -9.64
N SER A 56 -9.50 5.93 -8.45
CA SER A 56 -8.12 6.01 -7.97
C SER A 56 -7.40 4.65 -7.94
N CYS A 57 -8.05 3.59 -7.43
CA CYS A 57 -7.49 2.24 -7.42
C CYS A 57 -7.21 1.71 -8.83
N LYS A 58 -8.04 2.05 -9.81
CA LYS A 58 -7.86 1.64 -11.21
C LYS A 58 -6.65 2.36 -11.84
N LEU A 59 -6.56 3.69 -11.67
CA LEU A 59 -5.42 4.48 -12.17
C LEU A 59 -4.08 3.99 -11.61
N ILE A 60 -4.04 3.73 -10.30
CA ILE A 60 -2.84 3.24 -9.62
C ILE A 60 -2.42 1.87 -10.11
N LYS A 61 -3.39 0.98 -10.35
CA LYS A 61 -3.13 -0.35 -10.90
C LYS A 61 -2.37 -0.21 -12.23
N ASP A 62 -2.84 0.66 -13.12
CA ASP A 62 -2.21 0.87 -14.44
C ASP A 62 -0.82 1.50 -14.32
N PHE A 63 -0.59 2.39 -13.34
CA PHE A 63 0.71 3.00 -13.10
C PHE A 63 1.79 1.94 -12.75
N PHE A 64 1.44 0.94 -11.93
CA PHE A 64 2.41 -0.04 -11.43
C PHE A 64 2.73 -1.21 -12.38
N PHE A 65 1.89 -1.48 -13.38
CA PHE A 65 2.19 -2.48 -14.42
C PHE A 65 3.12 -1.97 -15.53
N ASN A 66 3.27 -0.64 -15.64
CA ASN A 66 4.05 0.00 -16.70
C ASN A 66 5.46 0.46 -16.26
N THR A 67 5.89 0.11 -15.04
CA THR A 67 7.24 0.39 -14.47
C THR A 67 7.89 -0.87 -13.93
#